data_AF-A0A399IZ01-F1
#
_entry.id   AF-A0A399IZ01-F1
#
_cell.length_a   1.000
_cell.length_b   1.000
_cell.length_c   1.000
_cell.angle_alpha   90.00
_cell.angle_beta   90.00
_cell.angle_gamma   90.00
#
_symmetry.space_group_name_H-M   'P 1'
#
loop_
_entity.id
_entity.type
_entity.pdbx_description
1 polymer ?
#
loop_
_entity_poly.entity_id
_entity_poly.type
_entity_poly.pdbx_seq_one_letter_code
_entity_poly.pdbx_strand_id
1 'polypeptide(L)'
;MWMNYINESERYEMKNVKLKKVITSLLLVVSVLALNPIRSSAEWKQDSNGWQNTEGNSKLVGWKSIDGKWYYFDNNGYMKIGWIQYNSKWYYLDLHGIMQTGWIQVGGEWYYFNIDGDMKSREWLYSNGNWYYLNHTGDMRHGWLYVERDNKYYYFNEDGTMRTTSITLDGDTYNFNEDGSANLK
;
A
#
# COMPACT_ATOMS: atom_id res chain seq x y z
N MET A 1 -10.98 -18.50 81.11
CA MET A 1 -10.80 -19.95 80.90
C MET A 1 -11.59 -20.35 79.67
N TRP A 2 -10.88 -20.79 78.62
CA TRP A 2 -11.28 -21.71 77.53
C TRP A 2 -12.60 -21.39 76.74
N MET A 3 -12.68 -21.41 75.42
CA MET A 3 -11.79 -21.74 74.31
C MET A 3 -12.46 -21.21 73.02
N ASN A 4 -11.68 -20.67 72.10
CA ASN A 4 -12.15 -20.23 70.78
C ASN A 4 -12.59 -21.44 69.95
N TYR A 5 -13.87 -21.48 69.56
CA TYR A 5 -14.35 -22.36 68.48
C TYR A 5 -14.36 -21.55 67.19
N ILE A 6 -13.27 -21.61 66.43
CA ILE A 6 -13.28 -21.19 65.03
C ILE A 6 -13.77 -22.39 64.23
N ASN A 7 -14.83 -22.18 63.46
CA ASN A 7 -15.53 -23.21 62.71
C ASN A 7 -14.65 -23.70 61.54
N GLU A 8 -14.66 -25.01 61.23
CA GLU A 8 -13.84 -25.61 60.17
C GLU A 8 -14.12 -25.00 58.77
N SER A 9 -15.31 -24.41 58.58
CA SER A 9 -15.72 -23.68 57.37
C SER A 9 -14.95 -22.37 57.17
N GLU A 10 -14.62 -21.64 58.24
CA GLU A 10 -13.89 -20.36 58.19
C GLU A 10 -12.40 -20.58 57.91
N ARG A 11 -11.84 -21.75 58.31
CA ARG A 11 -10.47 -22.16 57.94
C ARG A 11 -10.31 -22.45 56.44
N TYR A 12 -11.38 -22.89 55.76
CA TYR A 12 -11.36 -23.18 54.32
C TYR A 12 -11.52 -21.92 53.45
N GLU A 13 -12.28 -20.90 53.93
CA GLU A 13 -12.39 -19.62 53.21
C GLU A 13 -11.08 -18.81 53.21
N MET A 14 -10.33 -18.80 54.32
CA MET A 14 -9.11 -17.96 54.40
C MET A 14 -7.94 -18.45 53.54
N LYS A 15 -7.89 -19.73 53.14
CA LYS A 15 -6.84 -20.24 52.22
C LYS A 15 -7.11 -19.92 50.75
N ASN A 16 -8.37 -19.68 50.37
CA ASN A 16 -8.74 -19.38 48.97
C ASN A 16 -8.79 -17.87 48.65
N VAL A 17 -8.90 -17.00 49.66
CA VAL A 17 -8.89 -15.54 49.47
C VAL A 17 -7.48 -14.99 49.20
N LYS A 18 -6.42 -15.65 49.70
CA LYS A 18 -5.03 -15.21 49.47
C LYS A 18 -4.41 -15.67 48.14
N LEU A 19 -5.03 -16.61 47.42
CA LEU A 19 -4.52 -17.13 46.13
C LEU A 19 -5.33 -16.68 44.89
N LYS A 20 -6.32 -15.78 45.04
CA LYS A 20 -7.11 -15.23 43.91
C LYS A 20 -6.88 -13.75 43.62
N LYS A 21 -5.89 -13.11 44.24
CA LYS A 21 -5.62 -11.66 44.06
C LYS A 21 -4.61 -11.30 42.94
N VAL A 22 -4.27 -12.20 42.00
CA VAL A 22 -3.29 -11.89 40.93
C VAL A 22 -3.71 -12.31 39.50
N ILE A 23 -4.95 -12.75 39.24
CA ILE A 23 -5.33 -13.16 37.85
C ILE A 23 -6.56 -12.45 37.25
N THR A 24 -7.35 -11.72 38.02
CA THR A 24 -8.54 -10.99 37.51
C THR A 24 -8.30 -9.49 37.31
N SER A 25 -7.36 -9.14 36.44
CA SER A 25 -7.22 -7.78 35.91
C SER A 25 -6.92 -7.80 34.42
N LEU A 26 -7.94 -8.07 33.61
CA LEU A 26 -8.36 -7.31 32.41
C LEU A 26 -9.54 -8.05 31.75
N LEU A 27 -10.49 -7.31 31.18
CA LEU A 27 -11.73 -7.74 30.51
C LEU A 27 -12.96 -7.94 31.41
N LEU A 28 -13.27 -6.93 32.23
CA LEU A 28 -14.66 -6.59 32.57
C LEU A 28 -15.02 -5.31 31.81
N VAL A 29 -15.60 -5.42 30.62
CA VAL A 29 -16.82 -4.69 30.22
C VAL A 29 -17.50 -5.50 29.11
N VAL A 30 -18.39 -6.41 29.52
CA VAL A 30 -19.60 -6.70 28.75
C VAL A 30 -20.75 -6.25 29.65
N SER A 31 -21.32 -5.08 29.35
CA SER A 31 -22.63 -4.64 29.88
C SER A 31 -23.36 -3.88 28.77
N VAL A 32 -24.58 -4.35 28.48
CA VAL A 32 -25.35 -4.21 27.24
C VAL A 32 -26.08 -2.84 27.11
N LEU A 33 -26.39 -2.46 25.85
CA LEU A 33 -27.51 -1.62 25.36
C LEU A 33 -27.25 -0.12 25.05
N ALA A 34 -26.70 0.12 23.86
CA ALA A 34 -27.36 1.04 22.92
C ALA A 34 -27.63 0.26 21.62
N LEU A 35 -28.90 0.22 21.21
CA LEU A 35 -29.32 -0.21 19.88
C LEU A 35 -28.67 0.69 18.83
N ASN A 36 -27.45 0.35 18.44
CA ASN A 36 -26.96 0.73 17.13
C ASN A 36 -27.45 -0.36 16.18
N PRO A 37 -28.10 -0.07 15.03
CA PRO A 37 -28.19 -1.09 13.99
C PRO A 37 -26.78 -1.65 13.83
N ILE A 38 -26.62 -2.99 13.76
CA ILE A 38 -25.32 -3.61 13.46
C ILE A 38 -24.82 -2.88 12.23
N ARG A 39 -23.91 -1.93 12.44
CA ARG A 39 -23.27 -1.28 11.33
C ARG A 39 -22.47 -2.42 10.76
N SER A 40 -22.78 -2.81 9.53
CA SER A 40 -21.88 -3.56 8.67
C SER A 40 -20.64 -2.69 8.41
N SER A 41 -19.94 -2.30 9.48
CA SER A 41 -18.73 -1.51 9.43
C SER A 41 -17.58 -2.48 9.39
N ALA A 42 -16.86 -2.45 8.27
CA ALA A 42 -15.57 -3.08 8.07
C ALA A 42 -14.71 -3.01 9.36
N GLU A 43 -14.40 -4.16 9.97
CA GLU A 43 -13.54 -4.24 11.14
C GLU A 43 -12.13 -4.71 10.74
N TRP A 44 -11.12 -3.91 11.08
CA TRP A 44 -9.72 -4.29 10.90
C TRP A 44 -9.26 -5.19 12.05
N LYS A 45 -8.68 -6.35 11.72
CA LYS A 45 -8.13 -7.33 12.67
C LYS A 45 -6.71 -7.67 12.24
N GLN A 46 -5.79 -7.81 13.19
CA GLN A 46 -4.40 -8.16 12.91
C GLN A 46 -3.99 -9.41 13.69
N ASP A 47 -3.29 -10.33 13.03
CA ASP A 47 -2.64 -11.47 13.64
C ASP A 47 -1.18 -11.61 13.16
N SER A 48 -0.56 -12.77 13.39
CA SER A 48 0.82 -13.04 12.97
C SER A 48 1.03 -13.07 11.46
N ASN A 49 -0.02 -13.26 10.66
CA ASN A 49 0.03 -13.37 9.22
C ASN A 49 -0.27 -12.04 8.52
N GLY A 50 -0.92 -11.10 9.21
CA GLY A 50 -1.10 -9.73 8.73
C GLY A 50 -2.43 -9.11 9.13
N TRP A 51 -2.83 -8.11 8.35
CA TRP A 51 -4.09 -7.41 8.53
C TRP A 51 -5.20 -8.08 7.72
N GLN A 52 -6.37 -8.23 8.32
CA GLN A 52 -7.60 -8.67 7.68
C GLN A 52 -8.69 -7.63 7.89
N ASN A 53 -9.67 -7.62 6.99
CA ASN A 53 -10.89 -6.86 7.18
C ASN A 53 -12.10 -7.80 6.99
N THR A 54 -13.10 -7.68 7.86
CA THR A 54 -14.30 -8.53 7.83
C THR A 54 -15.57 -7.68 7.69
N GLU A 55 -16.44 -8.07 6.78
CA GLU A 55 -17.83 -7.59 6.72
C GLU A 55 -18.73 -8.69 7.32
N GLY A 56 -19.15 -8.51 8.58
CA GLY A 56 -19.82 -9.57 9.34
C GLY A 56 -18.90 -10.76 9.61
N ASN A 57 -19.35 -11.98 9.25
CA ASN A 57 -18.56 -13.21 9.43
C ASN A 57 -17.72 -13.59 8.19
N SER A 58 -17.75 -12.78 7.12
CA SER A 58 -17.07 -13.10 5.86
C SER A 58 -15.75 -12.33 5.74
N LYS A 59 -14.68 -13.07 5.40
CA LYS A 59 -13.39 -12.46 5.03
C LYS A 59 -13.50 -11.75 3.68
N LEU A 60 -12.83 -10.61 3.55
CA LEU A 60 -12.70 -9.92 2.26
C LEU A 60 -11.60 -10.57 1.41
N VAL A 61 -11.80 -10.64 0.10
CA VAL A 61 -10.82 -11.11 -0.89
C VAL A 61 -10.83 -10.19 -2.11
N GLY A 62 -9.69 -10.04 -2.77
CA GLY A 62 -9.50 -9.17 -3.93
C GLY A 62 -9.57 -7.68 -3.60
N TRP A 63 -9.89 -6.87 -4.60
CA TRP A 63 -10.02 -5.42 -4.46
C TRP A 63 -11.24 -5.01 -3.64
N LYS A 64 -11.03 -4.11 -2.68
CA LYS A 64 -12.10 -3.55 -1.83
C LYS A 64 -11.89 -2.07 -1.59
N SER A 65 -12.97 -1.31 -1.68
CA SER A 65 -13.03 0.10 -1.28
C SER A 65 -13.55 0.20 0.14
N ILE A 66 -12.74 0.70 1.06
CA ILE A 66 -13.05 0.88 2.47
C ILE A 66 -12.77 2.34 2.80
N ASP A 67 -13.79 3.08 3.24
CA ASP A 67 -13.72 4.51 3.53
C ASP A 67 -13.11 5.36 2.39
N GLY A 68 -13.46 5.01 1.14
CA GLY A 68 -12.98 5.71 -0.06
C GLY A 68 -11.55 5.38 -0.47
N LYS A 69 -10.89 4.42 0.19
CA LYS A 69 -9.54 3.95 -0.14
C LYS A 69 -9.59 2.52 -0.67
N TRP A 70 -8.74 2.23 -1.65
CA TRP A 70 -8.64 0.89 -2.24
C TRP A 70 -7.56 0.05 -1.57
N TYR A 71 -7.92 -1.18 -1.25
CA TYR A 71 -7.05 -2.21 -0.67
C TYR A 71 -7.19 -3.49 -1.49
N TYR A 72 -6.17 -4.35 -1.45
CA TYR A 72 -6.22 -5.69 -2.02
C TYR A 72 -6.00 -6.75 -0.95
N PHE A 73 -6.88 -7.73 -0.88
CA PHE A 73 -6.79 -8.88 0.03
C PHE A 73 -6.48 -10.15 -0.77
N ASP A 74 -5.56 -10.97 -0.28
CA ASP A 74 -5.31 -12.28 -0.90
C ASP A 74 -6.45 -13.28 -0.66
N ASN A 75 -6.33 -14.48 -1.21
CA ASN A 75 -7.34 -15.54 -1.08
C ASN A 75 -7.54 -16.03 0.37
N ASN A 76 -6.57 -15.76 1.24
CA ASN A 76 -6.66 -16.06 2.68
C ASN A 76 -7.32 -14.91 3.46
N GLY A 77 -7.53 -13.76 2.83
CA GLY A 77 -8.16 -12.57 3.39
C GLY A 77 -7.17 -11.62 4.05
N TYR A 78 -5.87 -11.77 3.79
CA TYR A 78 -4.86 -10.85 4.30
C TYR A 78 -4.60 -9.72 3.32
N MET A 79 -4.58 -8.50 3.85
CA MET A 79 -4.26 -7.27 3.13
C MET A 79 -2.83 -7.35 2.59
N LYS A 80 -2.67 -6.98 1.33
CA LYS A 80 -1.38 -6.84 0.67
C LYS A 80 -0.83 -5.44 0.84
N ILE A 81 0.49 -5.34 0.74
CA ILE A 81 1.26 -4.10 0.64
C ILE A 81 2.26 -4.26 -0.50
N GLY A 82 2.78 -3.15 -1.03
CA GLY A 82 3.77 -3.14 -2.11
C GLY A 82 3.19 -3.53 -3.46
N TRP A 83 4.02 -4.13 -4.29
CA TRP A 83 3.67 -4.53 -5.66
C TRP A 83 2.65 -5.66 -5.69
N ILE A 84 1.65 -5.50 -6.55
CA ILE A 84 0.64 -6.50 -6.84
C ILE A 84 0.37 -6.55 -8.34
N GLN A 85 0.24 -7.76 -8.86
CA GLN A 85 -0.22 -8.01 -10.22
C GLN A 85 -1.65 -8.57 -10.18
N TYR A 86 -2.56 -7.93 -10.88
CA TYR A 86 -3.96 -8.33 -10.98
C TYR A 86 -4.46 -8.10 -12.39
N ASN A 87 -5.08 -9.12 -13.01
CA ASN A 87 -5.56 -9.06 -14.41
C ASN A 87 -4.51 -8.50 -15.39
N SER A 88 -3.28 -8.99 -15.30
CA SER A 88 -2.13 -8.58 -16.13
C SER A 88 -1.72 -7.10 -15.99
N LYS A 89 -2.25 -6.38 -14.99
CA LYS A 89 -1.88 -5.01 -14.65
C LYS A 89 -1.12 -4.97 -13.33
N TRP A 90 -0.19 -4.03 -13.21
CA TRP A 90 0.57 -3.80 -11.99
C TRP A 90 -0.02 -2.64 -11.20
N TYR A 91 0.00 -2.79 -9.88
CA TYR A 91 -0.48 -1.83 -8.91
C TYR A 91 0.54 -1.74 -7.77
N TYR A 92 0.51 -0.63 -7.03
CA TYR A 92 1.34 -0.47 -5.85
C TYR A 92 0.47 -0.04 -4.66
N LEU A 93 0.59 -0.77 -3.56
CA LEU A 93 -0.03 -0.44 -2.29
C LEU A 93 1.03 0.11 -1.34
N ASP A 94 0.73 1.19 -0.61
CA ASP A 94 1.65 1.71 0.41
C ASP A 94 1.77 0.76 1.61
N LEU A 95 2.53 1.18 2.63
CA LEU A 95 2.73 0.41 3.85
C LEU A 95 1.45 0.21 4.68
N HIS A 96 0.41 1.00 4.41
CA HIS A 96 -0.93 0.87 5.01
C HIS A 96 -1.88 0.08 4.11
N GLY A 97 -1.41 -0.47 2.99
CA GLY A 97 -2.21 -1.22 2.02
C GLY A 97 -3.05 -0.37 1.09
N ILE A 98 -2.87 0.95 1.09
CA ILE A 98 -3.65 1.89 0.28
C ILE A 98 -3.07 1.93 -1.13
N MET A 99 -3.93 1.72 -2.13
CA MET A 99 -3.58 1.82 -3.54
C MET A 99 -3.10 3.23 -3.90
N GLN A 100 -1.94 3.29 -4.53
CA GLN A 100 -1.33 4.53 -4.97
C GLN A 100 -1.72 4.87 -6.41
N THR A 101 -1.78 6.17 -6.71
CA THR A 101 -2.04 6.74 -8.03
C THR A 101 -1.06 7.88 -8.30
N GLY A 102 -0.86 8.24 -9.57
CA GLY A 102 0.08 9.28 -9.98
C GLY A 102 1.55 8.86 -9.88
N TRP A 103 2.43 9.84 -9.70
CA TRP A 103 3.88 9.64 -9.57
C TRP A 103 4.24 9.08 -8.20
N ILE A 104 4.91 7.93 -8.18
CA ILE A 104 5.35 7.25 -6.96
C ILE A 104 6.79 6.78 -7.12
N GLN A 105 7.64 7.08 -6.13
CA GLN A 105 9.01 6.56 -6.08
C GLN A 105 9.08 5.27 -5.27
N VAL A 106 9.58 4.19 -5.88
CA VAL A 106 9.74 2.88 -5.25
C VAL A 106 11.15 2.37 -5.50
N GLY A 107 11.91 2.15 -4.43
CA GLY A 107 13.27 1.61 -4.54
C GLY A 107 14.27 2.53 -5.27
N GLY A 108 13.99 3.84 -5.32
CA GLY A 108 14.81 4.83 -6.03
C GLY A 108 14.28 5.19 -7.41
N GLU A 109 13.46 4.33 -8.02
CA GLU A 109 12.90 4.53 -9.35
C GLU A 109 11.51 5.18 -9.29
N TRP A 110 11.20 6.01 -10.29
CA TRP A 110 9.88 6.65 -10.42
C TRP A 110 8.95 5.84 -11.30
N TYR A 111 7.70 5.70 -10.87
CA TYR A 111 6.63 5.03 -11.60
C TYR A 111 5.42 5.96 -11.70
N TYR A 112 4.56 5.72 -12.69
CA TYR A 112 3.30 6.42 -12.80
C TYR A 112 2.12 5.45 -12.83
N PHE A 113 1.12 5.70 -11.98
CA PHE A 113 -0.11 4.92 -11.90
C PHE A 113 -1.30 5.77 -12.34
N ASN A 114 -2.21 5.20 -13.15
CA ASN A 114 -3.45 5.86 -13.52
C ASN A 114 -4.36 6.07 -12.31
N ILE A 115 -5.46 6.80 -12.50
CA ILE A 115 -6.45 7.01 -11.43
C ILE A 115 -7.09 5.70 -10.93
N ASP A 116 -7.22 4.71 -11.81
CA ASP A 116 -7.70 3.37 -11.48
C ASP A 116 -6.60 2.49 -10.83
N GLY A 117 -5.40 3.06 -10.61
CA GLY A 117 -4.28 2.44 -9.93
C GLY A 117 -3.38 1.56 -10.79
N ASP A 118 -3.69 1.34 -12.06
CA ASP A 118 -2.84 0.53 -12.93
C ASP A 118 -1.62 1.32 -13.43
N MET A 119 -0.46 0.66 -13.37
CA MET A 119 0.83 1.22 -13.75
C MET A 119 0.92 1.46 -15.25
N LYS A 120 1.39 2.64 -15.65
CA LYS A 120 1.80 2.93 -17.02
C LYS A 120 3.11 2.24 -17.35
N SER A 121 3.23 1.70 -18.56
CA SER A 121 4.46 1.07 -19.05
C SER A 121 4.53 1.05 -20.58
N ARG A 122 5.75 1.11 -21.12
CA ARG A 122 6.02 1.20 -22.58
C ARG A 122 5.29 2.34 -23.28
N GLU A 123 5.13 3.48 -22.62
CA GLU A 123 4.31 4.57 -23.16
C GLU A 123 4.86 5.95 -22.80
N TRP A 124 4.48 6.91 -23.64
CA TRP A 124 4.68 8.33 -23.39
C TRP A 124 3.70 8.81 -22.32
N LEU A 125 4.16 9.72 -21.46
CA LEU A 125 3.34 10.38 -20.45
C LEU A 125 3.56 11.88 -20.52
N TYR A 126 2.48 12.64 -20.71
CA TYR A 126 2.50 14.10 -20.54
C TYR A 126 2.02 14.44 -19.14
N SER A 127 2.86 15.11 -18.35
CA SER A 127 2.56 15.46 -16.97
C SER A 127 3.20 16.80 -16.62
N ASN A 128 2.43 17.71 -16.01
CA ASN A 128 2.92 19.01 -15.54
C ASN A 128 3.71 19.80 -16.61
N GLY A 129 3.23 19.82 -17.85
CA GLY A 129 3.85 20.57 -18.94
C GLY A 129 5.05 19.89 -19.61
N ASN A 130 5.42 18.69 -19.16
CA ASN A 130 6.60 17.97 -19.66
C ASN A 130 6.23 16.58 -20.17
N TRP A 131 7.01 16.08 -21.14
CA TRP A 131 6.92 14.71 -21.61
C TRP A 131 7.91 13.82 -20.86
N TYR A 132 7.47 12.60 -20.56
CA TYR A 132 8.21 11.51 -19.94
C TYR A 132 7.97 10.24 -20.73
N TYR A 133 8.78 9.22 -20.49
CA TYR A 133 8.55 7.87 -21.02
C TYR A 133 8.66 6.85 -19.90
N LEU A 134 7.71 5.92 -19.82
CA LEU A 134 7.74 4.82 -18.88
C LEU A 134 8.27 3.58 -19.60
N ASN A 135 9.33 2.99 -19.09
CA ASN A 135 9.96 1.80 -19.65
C ASN A 135 9.04 0.58 -19.60
N HIS A 136 9.49 -0.55 -20.14
CA HIS A 136 8.77 -1.82 -20.03
C HIS A 136 8.42 -2.17 -18.59
N THR A 137 9.38 -2.02 -17.69
CA THR A 137 9.24 -2.34 -16.27
C THR A 137 8.50 -1.25 -15.50
N GLY A 138 8.05 -0.19 -16.17
CA GLY A 138 7.25 0.91 -15.62
C GLY A 138 8.06 2.05 -15.02
N ASP A 139 9.35 1.83 -14.76
CA ASP A 139 10.28 2.85 -14.31
C ASP A 139 10.42 3.97 -15.36
N MET A 140 10.52 5.19 -14.87
CA MET A 140 10.65 6.39 -15.67
C MET A 140 12.01 6.41 -16.40
N ARG A 141 11.98 6.74 -17.69
CA ARG A 141 13.20 6.88 -18.47
C ARG A 141 13.95 8.16 -18.10
N HIS A 142 15.25 8.01 -17.94
CA HIS A 142 16.25 9.06 -18.05
C HIS A 142 17.32 8.62 -19.07
N GLY A 143 18.06 9.58 -19.63
CA GLY A 143 19.05 9.36 -20.68
C GLY A 143 18.46 9.04 -22.07
N TRP A 144 19.27 8.45 -22.94
CA TRP A 144 18.91 8.13 -24.32
C TRP A 144 17.84 7.04 -24.42
N LEU A 145 16.89 7.18 -25.33
CA LEU A 145 15.90 6.16 -25.66
C LEU A 145 15.69 6.09 -27.18
N TYR A 146 15.74 4.89 -27.74
CA TYR A 146 15.25 4.64 -29.08
C TYR A 146 13.80 4.12 -29.01
N VAL A 147 12.89 4.75 -29.76
CA VAL A 147 11.50 4.33 -29.86
C VAL A 147 11.27 3.74 -31.25
N GLU A 148 11.20 2.40 -31.31
CA GLU A 148 11.11 1.64 -32.57
C GLU A 148 9.93 2.05 -33.45
N ARG A 149 8.74 2.23 -32.85
CA ARG A 149 7.52 2.63 -33.56
C ARG A 149 7.68 3.97 -34.28
N ASP A 150 8.49 4.87 -33.72
CA ASP A 150 8.70 6.22 -34.24
C ASP A 150 9.97 6.29 -35.11
N ASN A 151 10.80 5.23 -35.08
CA ASN A 151 12.15 5.16 -35.65
C ASN A 151 13.01 6.39 -35.28
N LYS A 152 12.99 6.78 -34.00
CA LYS A 152 13.61 8.02 -33.51
C LYS A 152 14.31 7.79 -32.17
N TYR A 153 15.36 8.59 -31.95
CA TYR A 153 16.02 8.71 -30.65
C TYR A 153 15.48 9.93 -29.90
N TYR A 154 15.37 9.81 -28.59
CA TYR A 154 14.98 10.86 -27.66
C TYR A 154 15.97 10.86 -26.49
N TYR A 155 16.06 11.98 -25.78
CA TYR A 155 16.85 12.08 -24.56
C TYR A 155 15.99 12.63 -23.43
N PHE A 156 16.09 12.00 -22.26
CA PHE A 156 15.41 12.41 -21.04
C PHE A 156 16.44 12.88 -20.02
N ASN A 157 16.17 13.99 -19.34
CA ASN A 157 16.99 14.46 -18.24
C ASN A 157 16.95 13.49 -17.05
N GLU A 158 17.79 13.70 -16.05
CA GLU A 158 17.80 12.89 -14.82
C GLU A 158 16.46 12.97 -14.05
N ASP A 159 15.72 14.06 -14.18
CA ASP A 159 14.36 14.19 -13.63
C ASP A 159 13.27 13.55 -14.51
N GLY A 160 13.68 12.90 -15.61
CA GLY A 160 12.81 12.22 -16.58
C GLY A 160 12.14 13.12 -17.60
N THR A 161 12.38 14.44 -17.57
CA THR A 161 11.80 15.35 -18.58
C THR A 161 12.47 15.16 -19.94
N MET A 162 11.67 15.02 -20.99
CA MET A 162 12.16 14.90 -22.36
C MET A 162 12.80 16.22 -22.82
N ARG A 163 14.00 16.13 -23.40
CA ARG A 163 14.69 17.27 -24.01
C ARG A 163 14.09 17.63 -25.37
N THR A 164 13.90 18.92 -25.56
CA THR A 164 13.60 19.56 -26.86
C THR A 164 14.62 20.65 -27.20
N THR A 165 15.66 20.80 -26.38
CA THR A 165 16.72 21.80 -26.53
C THR A 165 18.08 21.12 -26.53
N SER A 166 19.06 21.73 -27.21
CA SER A 166 20.39 21.16 -27.37
C SER A 166 21.10 20.89 -26.03
N ILE A 167 21.92 19.84 -26.00
CA ILE A 167 22.74 19.45 -24.85
C ILE A 167 24.13 19.03 -25.32
N THR A 168 25.16 19.29 -24.51
CA THR A 168 26.51 18.77 -24.73
C THR A 168 26.78 17.66 -23.73
N LEU A 169 27.09 16.45 -24.22
CA LEU A 169 27.44 15.27 -23.43
C LEU A 169 28.79 14.76 -23.91
N ASP A 170 29.74 14.55 -23.00
CA ASP A 170 31.08 14.03 -23.30
C ASP A 170 31.84 14.78 -24.43
N GLY A 171 31.53 16.07 -24.61
CA GLY A 171 32.14 16.93 -25.64
C GLY A 171 31.35 17.01 -26.96
N ASP A 172 30.32 16.18 -27.14
CA ASP A 172 29.47 16.18 -28.32
C ASP A 172 28.16 16.93 -28.07
N THR A 173 27.76 17.78 -29.01
CA THR A 173 26.51 18.53 -28.93
C THR A 173 25.41 17.84 -29.74
N TYR A 174 24.34 17.48 -29.04
CA TYR A 174 23.14 16.88 -29.61
C TYR A 174 22.03 17.93 -29.71
N ASN A 175 21.38 18.00 -30.88
CA ASN A 175 20.26 18.90 -31.13
C ASN A 175 18.97 18.09 -31.21
N PHE A 176 17.88 18.65 -30.68
CA PHE A 176 16.56 18.02 -30.65
C PHE A 176 15.54 18.89 -31.37
N ASN A 177 14.56 18.23 -31.99
CA ASN A 177 13.42 18.87 -32.61
C ASN A 177 12.35 19.24 -31.56
N GLU A 178 11.33 20.00 -31.96
CA GLU A 178 10.21 20.36 -31.09
C GLU A 178 9.43 19.14 -30.59
N ASP A 179 9.41 18.05 -31.37
CA ASP A 179 8.82 16.76 -30.98
C ASP A 179 9.72 15.93 -30.05
N GLY A 180 10.90 16.46 -29.69
CA GLY A 180 11.91 15.81 -28.85
C GLY A 180 12.84 14.84 -29.56
N SER A 181 12.62 14.57 -30.85
CA SER A 181 13.47 13.65 -31.59
C SER A 181 14.87 14.23 -31.81
N ALA A 182 15.88 13.41 -31.63
CA ALA A 182 17.28 13.79 -31.78
C ALA A 182 17.69 13.81 -33.26
N ASN A 183 18.40 14.87 -33.65
CA ASN A 183 19.02 15.00 -34.96
C ASN A 183 20.43 14.39 -34.93
N LEU A 184 20.49 13.06 -35.04
CA LEU A 184 21.74 12.31 -35.13
C LEU A 184 22.25 12.35 -36.58
N LYS A 185 23.54 12.69 -36.76
CA LYS A 185 24.21 12.71 -38.06
C LYS A 185 24.82 11.35 -38.40
#